data_AF-A0A673B3M4-F1
#
_entry.id   AF-A0A673B3M4-F1
#
_cell.length_a   1.000
_cell.length_b   1.000
_cell.length_c   1.000
_cell.angle_alpha   90.00
_cell.angle_beta   90.00
_cell.angle_gamma   90.00
#
_symmetry.space_group_name_H-M   'P 1'
#
loop_
_entity.id
_entity.type
_entity.pdbx_description
1 polymer ?
#
loop_
_entity_poly.entity_id
_entity_poly.type
_entity_poly.pdbx_seq_one_letter_code
_entity_poly.pdbx_strand_id
1 'polypeptide(L)'
;MDYGPYYDRWTLKAADVICHRLDCGSAVSGRETRSFNYKWVISPTCLLSTSTLMDCVRTDPEYTRSTLFLTCSDSVRLVHGSSLCSGRLEVRSNQSWSSVCEEDLDLNDTQVVCRELDCGAPGLLQGALYGEGEAPVWTSKLQCEGNESAVLDCRRSSSARKTCSPGTAAGLTCTDPGGVRLVGQPSHCAGTLEIQQQGQWRPVENFYKRWDLKSGSAVCQHLDCGSAVSVNRTDDSTGRPVWLVSVPCVKLTSGLRDCVELHDYYYHSSGVDVVCSDLLPQPNISLSDGVFEVYQQGFRVLVGSDFTITCSIQPQYPGGSFQLISDTKKPLNLTLPAVNHSAHFLLSAMGYVHRGDYTCVYHVDVFNHSFSSSQSPALYLTVGGNIRTIAHKPPTMHQ
;
A
#
# COMPACT_ATOMS: atom_id res chain seq x y z
N MET A 1 -10.99 -35.01 2.80
CA MET A 1 -9.96 -35.59 3.69
C MET A 1 -9.28 -34.41 4.37
N ASP A 2 -9.80 -34.01 5.53
CA ASP A 2 -9.18 -32.99 6.39
C ASP A 2 -7.97 -33.62 7.08
N TYR A 3 -6.77 -33.28 6.62
CA TYR A 3 -5.53 -33.68 7.26
C TYR A 3 -5.22 -32.74 8.44
N GLY A 4 -5.62 -33.16 9.65
CA GLY A 4 -4.98 -32.82 10.94
C GLY A 4 -5.00 -31.36 11.42
N PRO A 5 -4.79 -31.11 12.72
CA PRO A 5 -4.77 -29.77 13.28
C PRO A 5 -3.44 -29.06 12.95
N TYR A 6 -3.53 -27.97 12.18
CA TYR A 6 -2.76 -26.73 12.34
C TYR A 6 -1.22 -26.83 12.43
N TYR A 7 -0.54 -26.96 11.28
CA TYR A 7 0.83 -26.46 11.14
C TYR A 7 0.79 -24.94 10.95
N ASP A 8 0.78 -24.18 12.04
CA ASP A 8 1.16 -22.78 11.98
C ASP A 8 2.66 -22.72 11.74
N ARG A 9 3.06 -22.43 10.50
CA ARG A 9 4.47 -22.41 10.12
C ARG A 9 5.10 -21.07 10.50
N TRP A 10 6.41 -21.12 10.70
CA TRP A 10 7.19 -19.95 11.06
C TRP A 10 7.31 -18.99 9.90
N THR A 11 7.06 -17.71 10.19
CA THR A 11 7.29 -16.60 9.28
C THR A 11 8.25 -15.61 9.95
N LEU A 12 8.84 -14.69 9.19
CA LEU A 12 9.72 -13.67 9.77
C LEU A 12 8.97 -12.78 10.77
N LYS A 13 7.67 -12.51 10.55
CA LYS A 13 6.88 -11.71 11.49
C LYS A 13 6.77 -12.34 12.87
N ALA A 14 6.51 -13.65 12.93
CA ALA A 14 6.44 -14.36 14.20
C ALA A 14 7.82 -14.47 14.86
N ALA A 15 8.88 -14.60 14.06
CA ALA A 15 10.26 -14.60 14.55
C ALA A 15 10.66 -13.26 15.18
N ASP A 16 10.20 -12.15 14.63
CA ASP A 16 10.48 -10.80 15.13
C ASP A 16 9.94 -10.56 16.54
N VAL A 17 8.79 -11.15 16.87
CA VAL A 17 8.24 -11.15 18.24
C VAL A 17 9.23 -11.79 19.21
N ILE A 18 9.91 -12.87 18.82
CA ILE A 18 10.94 -13.52 19.63
C ILE A 18 12.19 -12.65 19.74
N CYS A 19 12.68 -12.07 18.63
CA CYS A 19 13.85 -11.20 18.65
C CYS A 19 13.66 -10.01 19.60
N HIS A 20 12.49 -9.37 19.56
CA HIS A 20 12.14 -8.29 20.50
C HIS A 20 12.04 -8.79 21.95
N ARG A 21 11.47 -9.98 22.18
CA ARG A 21 11.35 -10.60 23.51
C ARG A 21 12.70 -10.88 24.15
N LEU A 22 13.65 -11.34 23.34
CA LEU A 22 15.02 -11.66 23.75
C LEU A 22 15.91 -10.42 23.85
N ASP A 23 15.39 -9.24 23.54
CA ASP A 23 16.14 -7.99 23.50
C ASP A 23 17.30 -8.01 22.49
N CYS A 24 17.08 -8.68 21.36
CA CYS A 24 18.06 -8.89 20.28
C CYS A 24 17.75 -8.09 19.00
N GLY A 25 16.91 -7.06 19.10
CA GLY A 25 16.53 -6.22 17.96
C GLY A 25 15.42 -6.82 17.10
N SER A 26 15.41 -6.48 15.81
CA SER A 26 14.44 -6.99 14.82
C SER A 26 14.93 -8.28 14.15
N ALA A 27 13.99 -9.13 13.71
CA ALA A 27 14.35 -10.32 12.93
C ALA A 27 14.86 -9.96 11.54
N VAL A 28 16.03 -10.51 11.18
CA VAL A 28 16.67 -10.33 9.87
C VAL A 28 16.40 -11.54 8.98
N SER A 29 16.58 -12.74 9.53
CA SER A 29 16.35 -13.98 8.79
C SER A 29 15.97 -15.12 9.73
N GLY A 30 15.40 -16.16 9.15
CA GLY A 30 15.19 -17.40 9.87
C GLY A 30 15.19 -18.59 8.93
N ARG A 31 15.39 -19.78 9.49
CA ARG A 31 15.38 -21.04 8.75
C ARG A 31 14.80 -22.14 9.60
N GLU A 32 13.85 -22.87 9.03
CA GLU A 32 13.29 -24.05 9.67
C GLU A 32 13.87 -25.33 9.06
N THR A 33 14.56 -26.13 9.87
CA THR A 33 15.19 -27.38 9.43
C THR A 33 14.55 -28.58 10.07
N ARG A 34 14.46 -29.70 9.34
CA ARG A 34 13.91 -30.93 9.91
C ARG A 34 14.84 -31.51 10.99
N SER A 35 14.26 -31.96 12.08
CA SER A 35 14.92 -32.57 13.24
C SER A 35 14.11 -33.76 13.72
N PHE A 36 14.72 -34.80 14.28
CA PHE A 36 13.99 -36.00 14.73
C PHE A 36 13.88 -36.15 16.25
N ASN A 37 14.25 -35.10 17.00
CA ASN A 37 14.17 -35.10 18.47
C ASN A 37 12.85 -34.49 18.95
N TYR A 38 12.35 -34.96 20.10
CA TYR A 38 11.21 -34.38 20.81
C TYR A 38 11.51 -32.94 21.24
N LYS A 39 10.66 -31.99 20.86
CA LYS A 39 10.84 -30.55 21.14
C LYS A 39 9.53 -29.89 21.54
N TRP A 40 9.67 -28.84 22.35
CA TRP A 40 8.58 -27.92 22.63
C TRP A 40 8.20 -27.15 21.37
N VAL A 41 6.91 -26.92 21.19
CA VAL A 41 6.35 -26.22 20.03
C VAL A 41 5.91 -24.85 20.49
N ILE A 42 6.21 -23.81 19.73
CA ILE A 42 5.63 -22.49 19.96
C ILE A 42 4.74 -22.20 18.75
N SER A 43 3.47 -21.84 18.99
CA SER A 43 2.55 -21.44 17.92
C SER A 43 2.93 -20.05 17.39
N PRO A 44 3.36 -19.92 16.12
CA PRO A 44 3.73 -18.63 15.54
C PRO A 44 2.56 -17.66 15.43
N THR A 45 1.35 -18.14 15.13
CA THR A 45 0.16 -17.29 15.03
C THR A 45 -0.28 -16.79 16.41
N CYS A 46 -0.13 -17.60 17.45
CA CYS A 46 -0.39 -17.19 18.84
C CYS A 46 0.51 -16.01 19.22
N LEU A 47 1.80 -16.03 18.86
CA LEU A 47 2.74 -14.93 19.14
C LEU A 47 2.35 -13.60 18.50
N LEU A 48 1.63 -13.64 17.38
CA LEU A 48 1.11 -12.43 16.73
C LEU A 48 -0.14 -11.88 17.42
N SER A 49 -0.77 -12.67 18.29
CA SER A 49 -2.06 -12.35 18.93
C SER A 49 -1.98 -12.15 20.45
N THR A 50 -0.93 -12.63 21.10
CA THR A 50 -0.75 -12.55 22.55
C THR A 50 0.58 -11.89 22.91
N SER A 51 0.65 -11.33 24.12
CA SER A 51 1.85 -10.66 24.62
C SER A 51 2.72 -11.55 25.51
N THR A 52 2.47 -12.86 25.59
CA THR A 52 3.10 -13.78 26.54
C THR A 52 3.57 -15.06 25.85
N LEU A 53 4.90 -15.18 25.69
CA LEU A 53 5.54 -16.33 25.00
C LEU A 53 5.08 -17.68 25.55
N MET A 54 4.97 -17.80 26.88
CA MET A 54 4.63 -19.07 27.54
C MET A 54 3.22 -19.57 27.22
N ASP A 55 2.29 -18.67 26.92
CA ASP A 55 0.91 -19.04 26.57
C ASP A 55 0.83 -19.67 25.17
N CYS A 56 1.86 -19.46 24.35
CA CYS A 56 1.97 -20.01 23.00
C CYS A 56 2.76 -21.32 22.94
N VAL A 57 3.34 -21.77 24.06
CA VAL A 57 4.12 -23.01 24.16
C VAL A 57 3.17 -24.21 24.29
N ARG A 58 3.34 -25.22 23.45
CA ARG A 58 2.61 -26.49 23.50
C ARG A 58 3.58 -27.66 23.65
N THR A 59 3.24 -28.58 24.55
CA THR A 59 3.82 -29.92 24.62
C THR A 59 3.07 -30.82 23.65
N ASP A 60 3.35 -30.74 22.36
CA ASP A 60 2.92 -31.80 21.45
C ASP A 60 4.09 -32.77 21.22
N PRO A 61 4.16 -33.89 21.94
CA PRO A 61 5.26 -34.83 21.85
C PRO A 61 5.23 -35.70 20.58
N GLU A 62 4.19 -35.70 19.76
CA GLU A 62 4.08 -36.73 18.71
C GLU A 62 4.71 -36.34 17.34
N TYR A 63 4.89 -35.06 17.01
CA TYR A 63 5.16 -34.69 15.59
C TYR A 63 6.11 -33.53 15.30
N THR A 64 6.71 -32.85 16.28
CA THR A 64 7.54 -31.68 15.95
C THR A 64 8.94 -32.05 15.52
N ARG A 65 9.04 -32.22 14.20
CA ARG A 65 10.26 -32.55 13.51
C ARG A 65 11.00 -31.34 12.96
N SER A 66 11.04 -30.21 13.67
CA SER A 66 11.76 -29.04 13.17
C SER A 66 12.49 -28.23 14.23
N THR A 67 13.56 -27.57 13.81
CA THR A 67 14.33 -26.59 14.60
C THR A 67 14.30 -25.28 13.84
N LEU A 68 13.86 -24.24 14.53
CA LEU A 68 13.93 -22.88 14.05
C LEU A 68 15.28 -22.26 14.44
N PHE A 69 15.99 -21.77 13.44
CA PHE A 69 17.16 -20.91 13.61
C PHE A 69 16.75 -19.48 13.26
N LEU A 70 16.99 -18.54 14.16
CA LEU A 70 16.67 -17.12 13.97
C LEU A 70 17.93 -16.28 14.04
N THR A 71 18.01 -15.30 13.15
CA THR A 71 19.02 -14.25 13.16
C THR A 71 18.31 -12.94 13.41
N CYS A 72 18.68 -12.25 14.47
CA CYS A 72 18.22 -10.91 14.80
C CYS A 72 19.36 -9.91 14.56
N SER A 73 19.03 -8.63 14.37
CA SER A 73 20.00 -7.56 14.07
C SER A 73 20.94 -7.22 15.24
N ASP A 74 20.50 -7.45 16.49
CA ASP A 74 21.18 -7.10 17.75
C ASP A 74 21.37 -5.59 18.02
N SER A 75 21.52 -4.78 16.97
CA SER A 75 21.95 -3.38 17.07
C SER A 75 20.85 -2.36 16.75
N VAL A 76 19.86 -2.75 15.93
CA VAL A 76 18.73 -1.91 15.53
C VAL A 76 17.40 -2.63 15.72
N ARG A 77 16.32 -1.88 15.96
CA ARG A 77 14.95 -2.40 15.85
C ARG A 77 14.01 -1.36 15.28
N LEU A 78 13.03 -1.83 14.51
CA LEU A 78 11.90 -1.03 14.05
C LEU A 78 10.66 -1.41 14.86
N VAL A 79 10.18 -0.48 15.68
CA VAL A 79 9.03 -0.71 16.57
C VAL A 79 7.80 0.05 16.10
N HIS A 80 6.62 -0.45 16.46
CA HIS A 80 5.32 0.14 16.13
C HIS A 80 5.04 0.32 14.62
N GLY A 81 5.75 -0.43 13.76
CA GLY A 81 5.52 -0.41 12.32
C GLY A 81 4.51 -1.43 11.82
N SER A 82 4.07 -1.22 10.58
CA SER A 82 3.15 -2.12 9.85
C SER A 82 3.83 -3.38 9.31
N SER A 83 5.13 -3.31 9.03
CA SER A 83 5.98 -4.40 8.52
C SER A 83 7.29 -4.49 9.31
N LEU A 84 8.11 -5.50 9.03
CA LEU A 84 9.48 -5.59 9.56
C LEU A 84 10.42 -4.51 9.03
N CYS A 85 10.08 -3.91 7.90
CA CYS A 85 10.89 -2.92 7.19
C CYS A 85 10.39 -1.48 7.36
N SER A 86 9.48 -1.27 8.31
CA SER A 86 8.88 0.03 8.61
C SER A 86 8.73 0.17 10.12
N GLY A 87 8.89 1.37 10.66
CA GLY A 87 8.60 1.66 12.06
C GLY A 87 9.47 2.77 12.62
N ARG A 88 9.36 3.02 13.92
CA ARG A 88 10.28 3.91 14.63
C ARG A 88 11.62 3.22 14.82
N LEU A 89 12.70 3.90 14.44
CA LEU A 89 14.06 3.43 14.61
C LEU A 89 14.52 3.58 16.06
N GLU A 90 14.90 2.45 16.65
CA GLU A 90 15.63 2.42 17.92
C GLU A 90 16.97 1.71 17.72
N VAL A 91 18.03 2.32 18.25
CA VAL A 91 19.41 1.80 18.18
C VAL A 91 19.85 1.41 19.58
N ARG A 92 20.59 0.31 19.67
CA ARG A 92 21.11 -0.20 20.93
C ARG A 92 22.41 0.49 21.31
N SER A 93 22.51 1.01 22.53
CA SER A 93 23.76 1.49 23.12
C SER A 93 23.81 1.15 24.60
N ASN A 94 24.94 0.63 25.07
CA ASN A 94 25.15 0.28 26.47
C ASN A 94 24.01 -0.56 27.08
N GLN A 95 23.52 -1.55 26.33
CA GLN A 95 22.44 -2.47 26.72
C GLN A 95 21.06 -1.80 26.89
N SER A 96 20.87 -0.57 26.43
CA SER A 96 19.56 0.07 26.34
C SER A 96 19.22 0.46 24.91
N TRP A 97 17.93 0.47 24.60
CA TRP A 97 17.40 0.96 23.33
C TRP A 97 17.15 2.45 23.42
N SER A 98 17.51 3.18 22.38
CA SER A 98 17.26 4.62 22.31
C SER A 98 16.65 5.01 20.97
N SER A 99 15.66 5.89 21.01
CA SER A 99 15.07 6.47 19.81
C SER A 99 16.02 7.49 19.19
N VAL A 100 16.16 7.45 17.86
CA VAL A 100 16.99 8.41 17.11
C VAL A 100 16.12 9.56 16.61
N CYS A 101 16.63 10.79 16.64
CA CYS A 101 15.92 11.94 16.08
C CYS A 101 16.13 12.00 14.56
N GLU A 102 15.10 12.38 13.80
CA GLU A 102 15.12 12.47 12.33
C GLU A 102 16.27 13.34 11.81
N GLU A 103 16.51 14.45 12.48
CA GLU A 103 17.57 15.43 12.17
C GLU A 103 19.01 14.98 12.47
N ASP A 104 19.16 13.84 13.13
CA ASP A 104 20.46 13.22 13.44
C ASP A 104 20.71 11.96 12.58
N LEU A 105 19.88 11.76 11.55
CA LEU A 105 20.03 10.74 10.52
C LEU A 105 20.17 11.37 9.14
N ASP A 106 21.02 10.78 8.32
CA ASP A 106 21.06 11.02 6.88
C ASP A 106 20.70 9.78 6.05
N LEU A 107 20.74 9.93 4.72
CA LEU A 107 20.42 8.83 3.80
C LEU A 107 21.40 7.65 3.91
N ASN A 108 22.67 7.88 4.23
CA ASN A 108 23.63 6.79 4.39
C ASN A 108 23.36 6.01 5.68
N ASP A 109 23.00 6.69 6.76
CA ASP A 109 22.61 6.04 8.02
C ASP A 109 21.42 5.12 7.80
N THR A 110 20.40 5.61 7.10
CA THR A 110 19.21 4.80 6.77
C THR A 110 19.52 3.65 5.82
N GLN A 111 20.45 3.83 4.88
CA GLN A 111 20.90 2.76 4.00
C GLN A 111 21.57 1.63 4.78
N VAL A 112 22.38 1.95 5.80
CA VAL A 112 22.98 0.94 6.68
C VAL A 112 21.90 0.21 7.47
N VAL A 113 20.94 0.92 8.09
CA VAL A 113 19.82 0.30 8.82
C VAL A 113 19.03 -0.65 7.93
N CYS A 114 18.64 -0.21 6.74
CA CYS A 114 17.84 -1.03 5.83
C CYS A 114 18.61 -2.25 5.31
N ARG A 115 19.92 -2.13 5.11
CA ARG A 115 20.77 -3.28 4.76
C ARG A 115 20.92 -4.25 5.93
N GLU A 116 21.13 -3.75 7.15
CA GLU A 116 21.27 -4.58 8.36
C GLU A 116 20.01 -5.43 8.60
N LEU A 117 18.83 -4.88 8.27
CA LEU A 117 17.54 -5.56 8.37
C LEU A 117 17.15 -6.39 7.13
N ASP A 118 18.00 -6.45 6.09
CA ASP A 118 17.69 -7.06 4.79
C ASP A 118 16.39 -6.54 4.14
N CYS A 119 16.13 -5.24 4.35
CA CYS A 119 14.91 -4.54 3.94
C CYS A 119 15.08 -3.71 2.65
N GLY A 120 16.18 -3.88 1.93
CA GLY A 120 16.46 -3.18 0.68
C GLY A 120 17.03 -1.77 0.86
N ALA A 121 16.70 -0.86 -0.06
CA ALA A 121 17.19 0.52 -0.05
C ALA A 121 16.42 1.38 0.98
N PRO A 122 16.90 2.58 1.35
CA PRO A 122 16.12 3.49 2.18
C PRO A 122 14.96 4.11 1.37
N GLY A 123 13.75 4.10 1.92
CA GLY A 123 12.54 4.56 1.23
C GLY A 123 12.09 5.95 1.68
N LEU A 124 11.55 6.02 2.89
CA LEU A 124 10.95 7.23 3.43
C LEU A 124 11.32 7.41 4.90
N LEU A 125 11.87 8.58 5.22
CA LEU A 125 12.00 9.09 6.57
C LEU A 125 10.73 9.88 6.90
N GLN A 126 10.03 9.50 7.97
CA GLN A 126 8.85 10.18 8.45
C GLN A 126 8.94 10.38 9.96
N GLY A 127 9.00 11.64 10.40
CA GLY A 127 8.72 12.01 11.78
C GLY A 127 7.26 11.73 12.17
N ALA A 128 7.03 11.41 13.44
CA ALA A 128 5.74 11.41 14.14
C ALA A 128 4.63 10.41 13.73
N LEU A 129 4.81 9.47 12.80
CA LEU A 129 3.74 8.48 12.53
C LEU A 129 3.63 7.40 13.62
N TYR A 130 4.72 7.12 14.33
CA TYR A 130 4.83 6.01 15.27
C TYR A 130 4.98 6.53 16.70
N GLY A 131 3.86 7.03 17.26
CA GLY A 131 3.58 7.38 18.67
C GLY A 131 4.75 7.78 19.59
N GLU A 132 4.63 8.93 20.28
CA GLU A 132 5.56 9.26 21.38
C GLU A 132 5.57 8.13 22.43
N GLY A 133 6.75 7.58 22.74
CA GLY A 133 6.86 6.50 23.72
C GLY A 133 8.27 6.07 24.12
N GLU A 134 8.62 6.45 25.35
CA GLU A 134 9.39 5.72 26.39
C GLU A 134 10.89 5.46 26.25
N ALA A 135 11.45 5.26 25.05
CA ALA A 135 12.88 4.99 24.93
C ALA A 135 13.72 6.27 25.17
N PRO A 136 14.86 6.20 25.89
CA PRO A 136 15.84 7.28 25.95
C PRO A 136 16.19 7.81 24.57
N VAL A 137 16.55 9.09 24.46
CA VAL A 137 16.97 9.65 23.17
C VAL A 137 18.42 9.30 22.89
N TRP A 138 18.69 8.89 21.66
CA TRP A 138 20.03 8.60 21.18
C TRP A 138 20.86 9.89 21.19
N THR A 139 22.01 9.84 21.87
CA THR A 139 22.84 11.03 22.15
C THR A 139 24.03 11.18 21.19
N SER A 140 24.06 10.41 20.11
CA SER A 140 25.12 10.48 19.09
C SER A 140 24.53 10.75 17.71
N LYS A 141 25.26 11.43 16.83
CA LYS A 141 24.93 11.44 15.40
C LYS A 141 25.60 10.24 14.74
N LEU A 142 24.83 9.49 13.97
CA LEU A 142 25.38 8.49 13.07
C LEU A 142 26.00 9.24 11.88
N GLN A 143 27.14 8.74 11.41
CA GLN A 143 27.88 9.30 10.29
C GLN A 143 28.36 8.15 9.43
N CYS A 144 27.41 7.33 8.98
CA CYS A 144 27.70 6.19 8.13
C CYS A 144 28.21 6.65 6.75
N GLU A 145 29.14 5.88 6.19
CA GLU A 145 29.56 6.01 4.79
C GLU A 145 28.55 5.36 3.83
N GLY A 146 27.70 4.46 4.34
CA GLY A 146 26.67 3.75 3.59
C GLY A 146 27.08 2.34 3.17
N ASN A 147 28.29 1.88 3.52
CA ASN A 147 28.85 0.57 3.18
C ASN A 147 28.98 -0.39 4.39
N GLU A 148 28.71 0.11 5.59
CA GLU A 148 28.82 -0.61 6.86
C GLU A 148 27.83 -1.78 6.99
N SER A 149 28.25 -2.89 7.56
CA SER A 149 27.37 -4.05 7.80
C SER A 149 26.30 -3.78 8.85
N ALA A 150 26.62 -2.99 9.88
CA ALA A 150 25.72 -2.64 10.96
C ALA A 150 25.87 -1.17 11.38
N VAL A 151 24.83 -0.61 11.96
CA VAL A 151 24.81 0.79 12.42
C VAL A 151 25.90 1.08 13.47
N LEU A 152 26.24 0.09 14.29
CA LEU A 152 27.30 0.24 15.30
C LEU A 152 28.72 0.30 14.71
N ASP A 153 28.90 -0.10 13.45
CA ASP A 153 30.17 0.02 12.73
C ASP A 153 30.39 1.45 12.21
N CYS A 154 29.33 2.27 12.14
CA CYS A 154 29.42 3.63 11.67
C CYS A 154 30.20 4.54 12.64
N ARG A 155 30.83 5.56 12.07
CA ARG A 155 31.42 6.63 12.87
C ARG A 155 30.32 7.36 13.65
N ARG A 156 30.63 7.74 14.90
CA ARG A 156 29.72 8.46 15.79
C ARG A 156 30.34 9.77 16.24
N SER A 157 29.51 10.81 16.33
CA SER A 157 29.87 12.07 16.97
C SER A 157 28.83 12.42 18.04
N SER A 158 29.19 13.27 19.01
CA SER A 158 28.23 13.68 20.05
C SER A 158 27.08 14.48 19.41
N SER A 159 25.84 14.07 19.66
CA SER A 159 24.70 14.93 19.36
C SER A 159 24.62 16.03 20.42
N ALA A 160 24.29 17.26 19.99
CA ALA A 160 24.05 18.37 20.91
C ALA A 160 22.70 18.22 21.64
N ARG A 161 21.85 17.28 21.20
CA ARG A 161 20.48 17.10 21.67
C ARG A 161 20.43 16.05 22.77
N LYS A 162 19.65 16.36 23.81
CA LYS A 162 19.33 15.42 24.90
C LYS A 162 17.93 14.81 24.74
N THR A 163 17.11 15.40 23.88
CA THR A 163 15.73 15.00 23.60
C THR A 163 15.40 15.32 22.14
N CYS A 164 14.56 14.51 21.49
CA CYS A 164 13.93 14.87 20.22
C CYS A 164 12.78 15.84 20.49
N SER A 165 12.49 16.74 19.55
CA SER A 165 11.24 17.52 19.61
C SER A 165 10.03 16.58 19.48
N PRO A 166 8.85 16.94 20.02
CA PRO A 166 7.65 16.12 19.85
C PRO A 166 7.42 15.78 18.37
N GLY A 167 7.25 14.49 18.08
CA GLY A 167 7.06 13.99 16.71
C GLY A 167 8.32 13.96 15.84
N THR A 168 9.53 14.19 16.36
CA THR A 168 10.77 14.14 15.55
C THR A 168 11.59 12.86 15.76
N ALA A 169 11.05 11.87 16.48
CA ALA A 169 11.64 10.54 16.48
C ALA A 169 11.58 9.95 15.06
N ALA A 170 12.70 9.42 14.60
CA ALA A 170 12.85 8.93 13.24
C ALA A 170 11.98 7.69 13.01
N GLY A 171 10.94 7.85 12.20
CA GLY A 171 10.31 6.74 11.50
C GLY A 171 11.09 6.43 10.24
N LEU A 172 11.46 5.17 10.06
CA LEU A 172 12.10 4.66 8.87
C LEU A 172 11.15 3.69 8.18
N THR A 173 10.89 3.92 6.91
CA THR A 173 10.40 2.90 5.99
C THR A 173 11.51 2.64 5.00
N CYS A 174 12.13 1.48 5.08
CA CYS A 174 12.98 0.99 4.00
C CYS A 174 12.10 0.80 2.77
N THR A 175 12.67 0.89 1.57
CA THR A 175 11.94 0.53 0.37
C THR A 175 11.58 -0.94 0.44
N ASP A 176 10.43 -1.21 1.02
CA ASP A 176 9.58 -2.28 0.59
C ASP A 176 8.15 -1.79 0.28
N PRO A 177 7.95 -0.93 -0.73
CA PRO A 177 6.66 -0.77 -1.37
C PRO A 177 6.48 -1.74 -2.55
N GLY A 178 7.40 -2.69 -2.76
CA GLY A 178 7.61 -3.26 -4.09
C GLY A 178 7.98 -4.73 -4.13
N GLY A 179 7.84 -5.46 -3.03
CA GLY A 179 7.98 -6.92 -3.02
C GLY A 179 6.65 -7.68 -3.15
N VAL A 180 5.53 -7.00 -3.42
CA VAL A 180 4.21 -7.59 -3.65
C VAL A 180 3.59 -6.98 -4.90
N ARG A 181 3.00 -7.80 -5.77
CA ARG A 181 2.28 -7.30 -6.95
C ARG A 181 1.20 -8.28 -7.41
N LEU A 182 0.25 -7.75 -8.17
CA LEU A 182 -0.65 -8.56 -8.99
C LEU A 182 -0.21 -8.48 -10.45
N VAL A 183 -0.11 -9.63 -11.13
CA VAL A 183 0.34 -9.72 -12.53
C VAL A 183 -0.67 -10.44 -13.41
N GLY A 184 -0.57 -10.21 -14.72
CA GLY A 184 -1.36 -10.93 -15.73
C GLY A 184 -2.68 -10.26 -16.11
N GLN A 185 -3.07 -9.16 -15.45
CA GLN A 185 -4.24 -8.35 -15.83
C GLN A 185 -3.84 -6.92 -16.21
N PRO A 186 -4.70 -6.18 -16.96
CA PRO A 186 -4.43 -4.80 -17.35
C PRO A 186 -4.31 -3.82 -16.17
N SER A 187 -5.10 -4.05 -15.12
CA SER A 187 -5.03 -3.27 -13.88
C SER A 187 -4.05 -3.90 -12.91
N HIS A 188 -3.24 -3.07 -12.25
CA HIS A 188 -2.34 -3.51 -11.16
C HIS A 188 -3.11 -3.95 -9.90
N CYS A 189 -4.42 -3.68 -9.86
CA CYS A 189 -5.34 -4.09 -8.80
C CYS A 189 -6.07 -5.42 -9.10
N ALA A 190 -5.62 -6.16 -10.12
CA ALA A 190 -6.10 -7.51 -10.40
C ALA A 190 -4.99 -8.43 -10.93
N GLY A 191 -5.13 -9.72 -10.67
CA GLY A 191 -4.28 -10.76 -11.25
C GLY A 191 -3.65 -11.67 -10.21
N THR A 192 -2.61 -12.40 -10.64
CA THR A 192 -1.90 -13.38 -9.81
C THR A 192 -0.99 -12.68 -8.82
N LEU A 193 -1.13 -13.01 -7.55
CA LEU A 193 -0.33 -12.50 -6.46
C LEU A 193 1.07 -13.10 -6.49
N GLU A 194 2.05 -12.24 -6.73
CA GLU A 194 3.46 -12.56 -6.61
C GLU A 194 4.11 -11.79 -5.47
N ILE A 195 5.03 -12.48 -4.79
CA ILE A 195 5.89 -11.88 -3.78
C ILE A 195 7.35 -12.01 -4.22
N GLN A 196 8.13 -10.95 -4.07
CA GLN A 196 9.57 -11.00 -4.22
C GLN A 196 10.17 -11.53 -2.92
N GLN A 197 11.12 -12.44 -2.96
CA GLN A 197 11.98 -12.79 -1.81
C GLN A 197 13.40 -13.00 -2.34
N GLN A 198 14.40 -12.45 -1.65
CA GLN A 198 15.82 -12.55 -2.06
C GLN A 198 16.05 -12.18 -3.54
N GLY A 199 15.38 -11.12 -4.01
CA GLY A 199 15.45 -10.65 -5.40
C GLY A 199 14.61 -11.44 -6.41
N GLN A 200 13.98 -12.56 -6.04
CA GLN A 200 13.19 -13.41 -6.94
C GLN A 200 11.67 -13.25 -6.74
N TRP A 201 10.96 -12.95 -7.83
CA TRP A 201 9.50 -12.92 -7.88
C TRP A 201 8.93 -14.31 -8.10
N ARG A 202 7.98 -14.72 -7.27
CA ARG A 202 7.25 -15.98 -7.45
C ARG A 202 5.79 -15.84 -7.02
N PRO A 203 4.87 -16.62 -7.63
CA PRO A 203 3.51 -16.73 -7.14
C PRO A 203 3.48 -17.27 -5.71
N VAL A 204 2.42 -16.93 -4.98
CA VAL A 204 2.21 -17.42 -3.63
C VAL A 204 1.17 -18.52 -3.57
N GLU A 205 1.31 -19.43 -2.62
CA GLU A 205 0.29 -20.44 -2.35
C GLU A 205 0.23 -20.85 -0.87
N ASN A 206 -0.92 -21.39 -0.45
CA ASN A 206 -1.06 -22.16 0.78
C ASN A 206 -1.90 -23.42 0.53
N PHE A 207 -1.31 -24.61 0.74
CA PHE A 207 -1.97 -25.90 0.49
C PHE A 207 -2.94 -26.33 1.59
N TYR A 208 -2.81 -25.76 2.79
CA TYR A 208 -3.53 -26.21 3.99
C TYR A 208 -4.70 -25.29 4.34
N LYS A 209 -4.56 -24.00 4.06
CA LYS A 209 -5.56 -22.97 4.34
C LYS A 209 -5.93 -22.27 3.04
N ARG A 210 -7.22 -22.28 2.75
CA ARG A 210 -7.78 -21.58 1.59
C ARG A 210 -7.70 -20.08 1.82
N TRP A 211 -7.36 -19.37 0.75
CA TRP A 211 -7.52 -17.93 0.67
C TRP A 211 -9.01 -17.58 0.64
N ASP A 212 -9.36 -16.50 1.33
CA ASP A 212 -10.70 -15.94 1.38
C ASP A 212 -10.66 -14.42 1.16
N LEU A 213 -11.83 -13.78 1.10
CA LEU A 213 -11.96 -12.34 0.90
C LEU A 213 -11.26 -11.50 1.99
N LYS A 214 -11.08 -12.03 3.22
CA LYS A 214 -10.33 -11.31 4.27
C LYS A 214 -8.84 -11.27 3.95
N SER A 215 -8.26 -12.41 3.56
CA SER A 215 -6.86 -12.44 3.11
C SER A 215 -6.65 -11.64 1.82
N GLY A 216 -7.60 -11.69 0.88
CA GLY A 216 -7.54 -10.86 -0.33
C GLY A 216 -7.62 -9.37 0.00
N SER A 217 -8.45 -8.97 0.96
CA SER A 217 -8.58 -7.56 1.32
C SER A 217 -7.31 -7.03 1.96
N ALA A 218 -6.57 -7.84 2.72
CA ALA A 218 -5.24 -7.47 3.21
C ALA A 218 -4.26 -7.20 2.05
N VAL A 219 -4.35 -7.98 0.97
CA VAL A 219 -3.54 -7.76 -0.26
C VAL A 219 -3.96 -6.48 -0.96
N CYS A 220 -5.26 -6.28 -1.19
CA CYS A 220 -5.77 -5.08 -1.85
C CYS A 220 -5.44 -3.80 -1.07
N GLN A 221 -5.51 -3.85 0.27
CA GLN A 221 -5.13 -2.73 1.12
C GLN A 221 -3.63 -2.43 1.06
N HIS A 222 -2.78 -3.48 1.01
CA HIS A 222 -1.34 -3.30 0.87
C HIS A 222 -0.95 -2.62 -0.46
N LEU A 223 -1.73 -2.85 -1.52
CA LEU A 223 -1.51 -2.29 -2.85
C LEU A 223 -2.28 -0.99 -3.11
N ASP A 224 -2.93 -0.41 -2.09
CA ASP A 224 -3.79 0.78 -2.22
C ASP A 224 -4.91 0.61 -3.28
N CYS A 225 -5.42 -0.62 -3.41
CA CYS A 225 -6.44 -1.03 -4.37
C CYS A 225 -7.83 -1.23 -3.75
N GLY A 226 -8.05 -0.70 -2.54
CA GLY A 226 -9.31 -0.84 -1.81
C GLY A 226 -9.49 -2.24 -1.19
N SER A 227 -10.64 -2.88 -1.39
CA SER A 227 -11.00 -4.18 -0.77
C SER A 227 -11.10 -5.31 -1.79
N ALA A 228 -10.99 -6.58 -1.36
CA ALA A 228 -11.12 -7.70 -2.28
C ALA A 228 -12.56 -7.93 -2.74
N VAL A 229 -12.73 -8.06 -4.04
CA VAL A 229 -13.98 -8.44 -4.72
C VAL A 229 -14.01 -9.96 -4.96
N SER A 230 -12.89 -10.54 -5.37
CA SER A 230 -12.76 -11.99 -5.53
C SER A 230 -11.35 -12.48 -5.22
N VAL A 231 -11.27 -13.73 -4.77
CA VAL A 231 -10.01 -14.43 -4.53
C VAL A 231 -10.18 -15.86 -5.01
N ASN A 232 -9.37 -16.25 -6.00
CA ASN A 232 -9.47 -17.57 -6.63
C ASN A 232 -8.10 -18.24 -6.67
N ARG A 233 -8.09 -19.56 -6.55
CA ARG A 233 -6.89 -20.32 -6.84
C ARG A 233 -6.76 -20.48 -8.35
N THR A 234 -5.57 -20.22 -8.86
CA THR A 234 -5.20 -20.47 -10.26
C THR A 234 -4.28 -21.66 -10.32
N ASP A 235 -4.53 -22.58 -11.23
CA ASP A 235 -3.57 -23.63 -11.56
C ASP A 235 -2.81 -23.15 -12.79
N ASP A 236 -1.55 -22.74 -12.60
CA ASP A 236 -0.63 -22.47 -13.69
C ASP A 236 0.00 -23.81 -14.15
N SER A 237 0.23 -23.96 -15.44
CA SER A 237 0.86 -25.16 -16.03
C SER A 237 2.37 -24.98 -16.24
N THR A 238 2.91 -23.80 -15.93
CA THR A 238 4.32 -23.45 -16.20
C THR A 238 5.33 -24.12 -15.27
N GLY A 239 4.89 -24.71 -14.14
CA GLY A 239 5.78 -25.40 -13.19
C GLY A 239 6.74 -24.48 -12.42
N ARG A 240 6.44 -23.17 -12.35
CA ARG A 240 7.26 -22.20 -11.61
C ARG A 240 7.22 -22.47 -10.10
N PRO A 241 8.35 -22.37 -9.37
CA PRO A 241 8.36 -22.50 -7.91
C PRO A 241 7.49 -21.42 -7.26
N VAL A 242 6.86 -21.74 -6.13
CA VAL A 242 5.98 -20.82 -5.40
C VAL A 242 6.53 -20.50 -4.01
N TRP A 243 6.15 -19.33 -3.48
CA TRP A 243 6.34 -19.00 -2.07
C TRP A 243 5.18 -19.54 -1.26
N LEU A 244 5.49 -20.29 -0.20
CA LEU A 244 4.51 -20.68 0.78
C LEU A 244 4.23 -19.51 1.72
N VAL A 245 2.96 -19.15 1.87
CA VAL A 245 2.55 -18.00 2.69
C VAL A 245 1.54 -18.44 3.74
N SER A 246 1.74 -17.98 4.98
CA SER A 246 0.78 -18.18 6.06
C SER A 246 -0.44 -17.27 5.88
N VAL A 247 -1.56 -17.83 5.43
CA VAL A 247 -2.84 -17.10 5.26
C VAL A 247 -3.34 -16.48 6.58
N PRO A 248 -3.23 -17.13 7.75
CA PRO A 248 -3.53 -16.49 9.03
C PRO A 248 -2.66 -15.25 9.30
N CYS A 249 -1.37 -15.30 9.01
CA CYS A 249 -0.46 -14.16 9.17
C CYS A 249 -0.86 -12.98 8.26
N VAL A 250 -1.20 -13.27 7.00
CA VAL A 250 -1.68 -12.26 6.03
C VAL A 250 -2.91 -11.50 6.53
N LYS A 251 -3.79 -12.17 7.30
CA LYS A 251 -4.99 -11.54 7.86
C LYS A 251 -4.72 -10.68 9.10
N LEU A 252 -3.59 -10.90 9.78
CA LEU A 252 -3.25 -10.24 11.03
C LEU A 252 -2.33 -9.03 10.81
N THR A 253 -1.67 -8.94 9.66
CA THR A 253 -0.58 -7.99 9.43
C THR A 253 -0.65 -7.39 8.03
N SER A 254 -0.07 -6.20 7.86
CA SER A 254 0.01 -5.50 6.57
C SER A 254 1.33 -5.74 5.83
N GLY A 255 2.34 -6.34 6.48
CA GLY A 255 3.59 -6.80 5.85
C GLY A 255 3.46 -8.20 5.26
N LEU A 256 2.97 -8.32 4.03
CA LEU A 256 2.69 -9.63 3.40
C LEU A 256 3.93 -10.50 3.19
N ARG A 257 5.08 -9.88 2.93
CA ARG A 257 6.38 -10.58 2.81
C ARG A 257 6.80 -11.25 4.11
N ASP A 258 6.48 -10.61 5.24
CA ASP A 258 6.78 -11.11 6.58
C ASP A 258 6.00 -12.39 6.90
N CYS A 259 5.02 -12.74 6.07
CA CYS A 259 4.19 -13.94 6.17
C CYS A 259 4.64 -15.08 5.25
N VAL A 260 5.71 -14.89 4.46
CA VAL A 260 6.35 -16.00 3.75
C VAL A 260 6.96 -16.96 4.77
N GLU A 261 6.72 -18.24 4.58
CA GLU A 261 7.19 -19.29 5.48
C GLU A 261 8.68 -19.54 5.34
N LEU A 262 9.37 -19.82 6.45
CA LEU A 262 10.83 -20.03 6.52
C LEU A 262 11.29 -21.43 6.07
N HIS A 263 10.44 -22.15 5.30
CA HIS A 263 10.70 -23.50 4.82
C HIS A 263 11.05 -23.51 3.32
N ASP A 264 11.77 -24.54 2.87
CA ASP A 264 12.16 -24.67 1.47
C ASP A 264 10.92 -24.80 0.54
N TYR A 265 11.05 -24.18 -0.64
CA TYR A 265 10.03 -24.06 -1.67
C TYR A 265 9.51 -25.42 -2.15
N TYR A 266 8.23 -25.47 -2.53
CA TYR A 266 7.64 -26.62 -3.21
C TYR A 266 7.57 -26.38 -4.72
N TYR A 267 7.81 -27.43 -5.51
CA TYR A 267 7.54 -27.45 -6.95
C TYR A 267 6.05 -27.71 -7.16
N HIS A 268 5.24 -26.67 -6.94
CA HIS A 268 3.83 -26.67 -7.30
C HIS A 268 3.58 -25.51 -8.24
N SER A 269 2.61 -25.69 -9.12
CA SER A 269 2.33 -24.77 -10.21
C SER A 269 1.05 -23.96 -9.97
N SER A 270 0.55 -23.87 -8.75
CA SER A 270 -0.68 -23.12 -8.45
C SER A 270 -0.39 -21.79 -7.76
N GLY A 271 -1.25 -20.81 -8.01
CA GLY A 271 -1.15 -19.45 -7.52
C GLY A 271 -2.49 -18.94 -7.00
N VAL A 272 -2.51 -17.68 -6.59
CA VAL A 272 -3.69 -17.03 -6.06
C VAL A 272 -3.95 -15.78 -6.88
N ASP A 273 -5.12 -15.72 -7.52
CA ASP A 273 -5.61 -14.53 -8.20
C ASP A 273 -6.46 -13.72 -7.23
N VAL A 274 -6.20 -12.41 -7.20
CA VAL A 274 -6.94 -11.44 -6.40
C VAL A 274 -7.48 -10.37 -7.34
N VAL A 275 -8.75 -9.99 -7.14
CA VAL A 275 -9.36 -8.84 -7.81
C VAL A 275 -9.83 -7.87 -6.74
N CYS A 276 -9.38 -6.63 -6.82
CA CYS A 276 -9.68 -5.59 -5.85
C CYS A 276 -10.75 -4.61 -6.36
N SER A 277 -11.34 -3.81 -5.46
CA SER A 277 -12.42 -2.87 -5.77
C SER A 277 -11.97 -1.71 -6.65
N ASP A 278 -10.76 -1.22 -6.44
CA ASP A 278 -10.26 0.00 -7.09
C ASP A 278 -9.56 -0.38 -8.40
N LEU A 279 -10.27 -1.17 -9.20
CA LEU A 279 -9.79 -1.75 -10.44
C LEU A 279 -9.54 -0.69 -11.53
N LEU A 280 -10.37 0.36 -11.53
CA LEU A 280 -10.48 1.34 -12.61
C LEU A 280 -9.79 2.66 -12.23
N PRO A 281 -9.04 3.28 -13.15
CA PRO A 281 -8.46 4.59 -12.92
C PRO A 281 -9.56 5.66 -12.90
N GLN A 282 -9.22 6.81 -12.33
CA GLN A 282 -10.10 7.97 -12.36
C GLN A 282 -10.28 8.45 -13.83
N PRO A 283 -11.52 8.74 -14.28
CA PRO A 283 -11.76 9.21 -15.63
C PRO A 283 -11.38 10.69 -15.77
N ASN A 284 -11.04 11.08 -16.99
CA ASN A 284 -10.78 12.46 -17.36
C ASN A 284 -12.07 13.13 -17.88
N ILE A 285 -12.25 14.40 -17.54
CA ILE A 285 -13.37 15.24 -17.98
C ILE A 285 -12.83 16.47 -18.70
N SER A 286 -13.41 16.81 -19.85
CA SER A 286 -12.99 17.95 -20.65
C SER A 286 -14.14 18.55 -21.45
N LEU A 287 -13.96 19.76 -21.96
CA LEU A 287 -14.84 20.37 -22.96
C LEU A 287 -14.22 20.15 -24.34
N SER A 288 -15.00 19.63 -25.28
CA SER A 288 -14.49 19.31 -26.63
C SER A 288 -15.03 20.23 -27.71
N ASP A 289 -16.27 20.70 -27.60
CA ASP A 289 -16.91 21.55 -28.61
C ASP A 289 -17.74 22.65 -27.95
N GLY A 290 -17.67 23.88 -28.46
CA GLY A 290 -18.49 25.02 -28.00
C GLY A 290 -17.77 26.38 -28.05
N VAL A 291 -18.49 27.45 -27.75
CA VAL A 291 -17.93 28.80 -27.58
C VAL A 291 -17.71 29.07 -26.09
N PHE A 292 -16.47 28.93 -25.64
CA PHE A 292 -16.10 29.14 -24.25
C PHE A 292 -14.81 29.95 -24.10
N GLU A 293 -14.74 30.74 -23.04
CA GLU A 293 -13.55 31.46 -22.61
C GLU A 293 -12.88 30.69 -21.46
N VAL A 294 -11.57 30.50 -21.53
CA VAL A 294 -10.78 29.90 -20.45
C VAL A 294 -10.42 30.99 -19.46
N TYR A 295 -10.85 30.86 -18.21
CA TYR A 295 -10.51 31.76 -17.11
C TYR A 295 -9.61 31.04 -16.09
N GLN A 296 -8.92 31.81 -15.23
CA GLN A 296 -7.98 31.29 -14.23
C GLN A 296 -8.58 30.25 -13.24
N GLN A 297 -9.91 30.08 -13.19
CA GLN A 297 -10.62 29.16 -12.27
C GLN A 297 -11.76 28.35 -12.94
N GLY A 298 -11.73 28.17 -14.27
CA GLY A 298 -12.71 27.31 -14.96
C GLY A 298 -13.09 27.81 -16.35
N PHE A 299 -14.18 27.25 -16.88
CA PHE A 299 -14.68 27.59 -18.22
C PHE A 299 -15.91 28.48 -18.13
N ARG A 300 -15.98 29.47 -19.02
CA ARG A 300 -17.15 30.35 -19.17
C ARG A 300 -17.86 30.06 -20.48
N VAL A 301 -19.11 29.61 -20.39
CA VAL A 301 -19.97 29.31 -21.54
C VAL A 301 -20.98 30.44 -21.73
N LEU A 302 -21.26 30.79 -22.99
CA LEU A 302 -22.24 31.82 -23.32
C LEU A 302 -23.68 31.30 -23.13
N VAL A 303 -24.56 32.13 -22.59
CA VAL A 303 -25.99 31.82 -22.43
C VAL A 303 -26.61 31.45 -23.79
N GLY A 304 -27.37 30.35 -23.83
CA GLY A 304 -28.05 29.84 -25.02
C GLY A 304 -27.17 29.03 -25.96
N SER A 305 -25.89 28.83 -25.62
CA SER A 305 -24.97 28.01 -26.41
C SER A 305 -25.13 26.53 -26.09
N ASP A 306 -24.70 25.72 -27.05
CA ASP A 306 -24.57 24.28 -26.93
C ASP A 306 -23.08 23.93 -26.82
N PHE A 307 -22.75 22.94 -26.00
CA PHE A 307 -21.40 22.42 -25.89
C PHE A 307 -21.39 20.94 -25.53
N THR A 308 -20.23 20.33 -25.75
CA THR A 308 -20.00 18.92 -25.47
C THR A 308 -19.05 18.77 -24.28
N ILE A 309 -19.51 18.08 -23.23
CA ILE A 309 -18.62 17.53 -22.19
C ILE A 309 -18.18 16.15 -22.65
N THR A 310 -16.87 15.92 -22.65
CA THR A 310 -16.28 14.64 -22.97
C THR A 310 -15.70 14.01 -21.72
N CYS A 311 -16.23 12.83 -21.37
CA CYS A 311 -15.63 11.94 -20.40
C CYS A 311 -14.76 10.92 -21.15
N SER A 312 -13.57 10.62 -20.64
CA SER A 312 -12.68 9.61 -21.22
C SER A 312 -11.92 8.85 -20.14
N ILE A 313 -11.42 7.66 -20.46
CA ILE A 313 -10.62 6.85 -19.53
C ILE A 313 -9.45 6.19 -20.25
N GLN A 314 -8.39 5.86 -19.51
CA GLN A 314 -7.30 5.06 -20.06
C GLN A 314 -7.84 3.66 -20.44
N PRO A 315 -7.58 3.16 -21.66
CA PRO A 315 -8.10 1.89 -22.13
C PRO A 315 -7.50 0.72 -21.33
N GLN A 316 -8.31 0.12 -20.46
CA GLN A 316 -7.95 -1.09 -19.70
C GLN A 316 -8.84 -2.28 -20.04
N TYR A 317 -10.14 -2.02 -20.20
CA TYR A 317 -11.15 -3.02 -20.48
C TYR A 317 -12.09 -2.52 -21.58
N PRO A 318 -12.52 -3.39 -22.51
CA PRO A 318 -13.44 -3.01 -23.56
C PRO A 318 -14.85 -2.75 -23.01
N GLY A 319 -15.59 -1.85 -23.67
CA GLY A 319 -17.00 -1.57 -23.35
C GLY A 319 -17.18 -0.50 -22.28
N GLY A 320 -18.21 -0.67 -21.44
CA GLY A 320 -18.53 0.24 -20.33
C GLY A 320 -19.42 1.42 -20.69
N SER A 321 -19.68 2.27 -19.69
CA SER A 321 -20.48 3.50 -19.83
C SER A 321 -19.94 4.60 -18.93
N PHE A 322 -20.18 5.85 -19.32
CA PHE A 322 -19.91 7.01 -18.50
C PHE A 322 -21.21 7.58 -17.95
N GLN A 323 -21.17 7.96 -16.67
CA GLN A 323 -22.20 8.72 -16.00
C GLN A 323 -21.69 10.15 -15.76
N LEU A 324 -22.37 11.14 -16.33
CA LEU A 324 -22.12 12.57 -16.10
C LEU A 324 -23.06 13.07 -15.01
N ILE A 325 -22.49 13.57 -13.92
CA ILE A 325 -23.19 14.09 -12.75
C ILE A 325 -22.88 15.58 -12.62
N SER A 326 -23.87 16.39 -12.24
CA SER A 326 -23.65 17.82 -11.98
C SER A 326 -24.25 18.28 -10.66
N ASP A 327 -23.51 19.07 -9.90
CA ASP A 327 -24.01 19.78 -8.73
C ASP A 327 -24.34 21.24 -9.10
N THR A 328 -25.51 21.41 -9.71
CA THR A 328 -26.00 22.72 -10.18
C THR A 328 -27.41 22.96 -9.65
N LYS A 329 -27.98 24.15 -9.90
CA LYS A 329 -29.38 24.44 -9.54
C LYS A 329 -30.39 23.56 -10.28
N LYS A 330 -29.98 22.94 -11.39
CA LYS A 330 -30.74 21.92 -12.11
C LYS A 330 -29.84 20.70 -12.30
N PRO A 331 -29.73 19.82 -11.29
CA PRO A 331 -28.83 18.67 -11.31
C PRO A 331 -29.08 17.78 -12.51
N LEU A 332 -27.99 17.30 -13.10
CA LEU A 332 -27.98 16.40 -14.23
C LEU A 332 -27.41 15.05 -13.80
N ASN A 333 -28.00 13.99 -14.32
CA ASN A 333 -27.48 12.63 -14.22
C ASN A 333 -27.77 11.93 -15.56
N LEU A 334 -26.78 11.92 -16.45
CA LEU A 334 -26.89 11.28 -17.76
C LEU A 334 -25.91 10.11 -17.85
N THR A 335 -26.29 9.07 -18.59
CA THR A 335 -25.41 7.93 -18.85
C THR A 335 -25.34 7.67 -20.34
N LEU A 336 -24.12 7.52 -20.87
CA LEU A 336 -23.87 7.17 -22.26
C LEU A 336 -22.90 6.00 -22.34
N PRO A 337 -23.08 5.08 -23.30
CA PRO A 337 -22.12 4.00 -23.53
C PRO A 337 -20.77 4.57 -23.97
N ALA A 338 -19.68 3.93 -23.55
CA ALA A 338 -18.34 4.31 -23.98
C ALA A 338 -18.10 3.85 -25.42
N VAL A 339 -17.70 4.79 -26.27
CA VAL A 339 -17.25 4.55 -27.65
C VAL A 339 -15.79 4.99 -27.71
N ASN A 340 -14.91 4.06 -28.07
CA ASN A 340 -13.47 4.30 -28.06
C ASN A 340 -12.95 4.85 -26.71
N HIS A 341 -13.43 4.29 -25.60
CA HIS A 341 -13.07 4.68 -24.22
C HIS A 341 -13.45 6.12 -23.85
N SER A 342 -14.43 6.69 -24.56
CA SER A 342 -14.93 8.04 -24.33
C SER A 342 -16.44 8.12 -24.51
N ALA A 343 -17.07 9.14 -23.92
CA ALA A 343 -18.45 9.49 -24.18
C ALA A 343 -18.60 11.01 -24.26
N HIS A 344 -19.42 11.45 -25.20
CA HIS A 344 -19.63 12.85 -25.53
C HIS A 344 -21.06 13.26 -25.18
N PHE A 345 -21.21 14.09 -24.16
CA PHE A 345 -22.49 14.58 -23.66
C PHE A 345 -22.78 15.96 -24.23
N LEU A 346 -23.74 16.03 -25.16
CA LEU A 346 -24.22 17.30 -25.69
C LEU A 346 -25.18 17.95 -24.68
N LEU A 347 -24.82 19.14 -24.21
CA LEU A 347 -25.64 19.99 -23.36
C LEU A 347 -26.10 21.21 -24.17
N SER A 348 -27.42 21.35 -24.32
CA SER A 348 -28.02 22.42 -25.13
C SER A 348 -28.71 23.48 -24.29
N ALA A 349 -28.87 24.68 -24.87
CA ALA A 349 -29.65 25.79 -24.32
C ALA A 349 -29.22 26.20 -22.89
N MET A 350 -27.93 26.51 -22.73
CA MET A 350 -27.34 26.76 -21.42
C MET A 350 -27.86 28.03 -20.76
N GLY A 351 -28.27 27.92 -19.50
CA GLY A 351 -28.71 29.05 -18.67
C GLY A 351 -27.96 29.09 -17.34
N TYR A 352 -28.17 30.16 -16.58
CA TYR A 352 -27.52 30.35 -15.27
C TYR A 352 -27.79 29.23 -14.25
N VAL A 353 -28.84 28.43 -14.48
CA VAL A 353 -29.17 27.27 -13.62
C VAL A 353 -28.20 26.10 -13.77
N HIS A 354 -27.45 26.04 -14.87
CA HIS A 354 -26.47 24.99 -15.14
C HIS A 354 -25.05 25.38 -14.68
N ARG A 355 -24.89 26.47 -13.93
CA ARG A 355 -23.62 26.84 -13.30
C ARG A 355 -23.34 25.90 -12.14
N GLY A 356 -22.11 25.37 -12.07
CA GLY A 356 -21.66 24.51 -10.98
C GLY A 356 -20.62 23.50 -11.44
N ASP A 357 -20.44 22.46 -10.64
CA ASP A 357 -19.46 21.41 -10.87
C ASP A 357 -20.04 20.24 -11.66
N TYR A 358 -19.21 19.69 -12.54
CA TYR A 358 -19.50 18.50 -13.34
C TYR A 358 -18.44 17.45 -13.09
N THR A 359 -18.86 16.20 -12.90
CA THR A 359 -17.97 15.05 -12.71
C THR A 359 -18.41 13.87 -13.57
N CYS A 360 -17.43 13.06 -13.98
CA CYS A 360 -17.67 11.80 -14.68
C CYS A 360 -17.40 10.62 -13.76
N VAL A 361 -18.21 9.57 -13.86
CA VAL A 361 -17.95 8.24 -13.30
C VAL A 361 -17.97 7.24 -14.46
N TYR A 362 -17.03 6.29 -14.48
CA TYR A 362 -16.98 5.23 -15.47
C TYR A 362 -17.39 3.89 -14.86
N HIS A 363 -18.22 3.14 -15.56
CA HIS A 363 -18.73 1.84 -15.13
C HIS A 363 -18.38 0.76 -16.16
N VAL A 364 -17.97 -0.42 -15.70
CA VAL A 364 -17.73 -1.57 -16.57
C VAL A 364 -17.99 -2.89 -15.84
N ASP A 365 -18.49 -3.88 -16.58
CA ASP A 365 -18.65 -5.25 -16.09
C ASP A 365 -17.48 -6.10 -16.58
N VAL A 366 -16.65 -6.57 -15.65
CA VAL A 366 -15.50 -7.46 -15.93
C VAL A 366 -15.39 -8.52 -14.84
N PHE A 367 -14.86 -9.70 -15.17
CA PHE A 367 -14.76 -10.83 -14.22
C PHE A 367 -16.09 -11.25 -13.58
N ASN A 368 -17.24 -11.04 -14.24
CA ASN A 368 -18.57 -11.26 -13.69
C ASN A 368 -18.91 -10.37 -12.48
N HIS A 369 -18.28 -9.19 -12.39
CA HIS A 369 -18.52 -8.17 -11.39
C HIS A 369 -18.64 -6.79 -12.05
N SER A 370 -19.43 -5.92 -11.43
CA SER A 370 -19.58 -4.52 -11.86
C SER A 370 -18.61 -3.63 -11.09
N PHE A 371 -17.84 -2.83 -11.81
CA PHE A 371 -16.88 -1.89 -11.24
C PHE A 371 -17.28 -0.46 -11.60
N SER A 372 -17.02 0.46 -10.67
CA SER A 372 -17.22 1.90 -10.86
C SER A 372 -15.95 2.62 -10.47
N SER A 373 -15.51 3.57 -11.29
CA SER A 373 -14.37 4.42 -10.95
C SER A 373 -14.72 5.38 -9.81
N SER A 374 -13.71 5.99 -9.22
CA SER A 374 -13.89 7.24 -8.48
C SER A 374 -14.41 8.34 -9.43
N GLN A 375 -15.03 9.38 -8.86
CA GLN A 375 -15.45 10.56 -9.63
C GLN A 375 -14.22 11.27 -10.19
N SER A 376 -14.31 11.78 -11.43
CA SER A 376 -13.28 12.63 -12.02
C SER A 376 -13.01 13.88 -11.16
N PRO A 377 -11.89 14.59 -11.38
CA PRO A 377 -11.77 15.97 -10.92
C PRO A 377 -12.97 16.79 -11.38
N ALA A 378 -13.43 17.71 -10.54
CA ALA A 378 -14.59 18.54 -10.85
C ALA A 378 -14.26 19.56 -11.95
N LEU A 379 -15.08 19.59 -13.00
CA LEU A 379 -15.06 20.61 -14.04
C LEU A 379 -16.05 21.72 -13.65
N TYR A 380 -15.55 22.84 -13.15
CA TYR A 380 -16.39 23.98 -12.80
C TYR A 380 -16.76 24.80 -14.04
N LEU A 381 -18.06 24.97 -14.27
CA LEU A 381 -18.61 25.77 -15.36
C LEU A 381 -19.32 27.03 -14.86
N THR A 382 -18.98 28.16 -15.48
CA THR A 382 -19.70 29.42 -15.34
C THR A 382 -20.50 29.74 -16.60
N VAL A 383 -21.63 30.43 -16.44
CA VAL A 383 -22.49 30.84 -17.55
C VAL A 383 -22.63 32.36 -17.53
N GLY A 384 -22.39 33.02 -18.67
CA GLY A 384 -22.43 34.48 -18.76
C GLY A 384 -22.90 35.00 -20.12
N GLY A 385 -23.40 36.24 -20.14
CA GLY A 385 -23.80 36.91 -21.38
C GLY A 385 -22.61 37.46 -22.19
N ASN A 386 -22.83 37.68 -23.48
CA ASN A 386 -21.87 38.29 -24.40
C ASN A 386 -21.62 39.76 -23.98
N ILE A 387 -20.36 40.15 -23.74
CA ILE A 387 -20.03 41.57 -23.50
C ILE A 387 -19.91 42.24 -24.87
N ARG A 388 -21.04 42.70 -25.44
CA ARG A 388 -21.00 43.70 -26.51
C ARG A 388 -21.35 45.07 -25.93
N THR A 389 -20.30 45.89 -25.81
CA THR A 389 -20.26 47.36 -25.72
C THR A 389 -21.12 48.01 -24.63
N ILE A 390 -20.52 48.31 -23.48
CA ILE A 390 -20.89 49.49 -22.72
C ILE A 390 -20.49 50.69 -23.60
N ALA A 391 -21.45 51.21 -24.36
CA ALA A 391 -21.27 52.51 -25.00
C ALA A 391 -21.12 53.54 -23.86
N HIS A 392 -19.92 54.07 -23.70
CA HIS A 392 -19.67 55.27 -22.91
C HIS A 392 -20.57 56.37 -23.46
N LYS A 393 -21.67 56.66 -22.75
CA LYS A 393 -22.43 57.88 -22.93
C LYS A 393 -21.57 59.02 -22.35
N PRO A 394 -21.12 60.01 -23.13
CA PRO A 394 -20.34 61.11 -22.57
C PRO A 394 -21.24 61.96 -21.66
N PRO A 395 -20.68 62.60 -20.62
CA PRO A 395 -21.45 63.42 -19.71
C PRO A 395 -21.97 64.65 -20.45
N THR A 396 -23.28 64.86 -20.38
CA THR A 396 -23.92 66.12 -20.76
C THR A 396 -23.36 67.23 -19.87
N MET A 397 -22.61 68.16 -20.46
CA MET A 397 -22.29 69.46 -19.87
C MET A 397 -23.60 70.24 -19.69
N HIS A 398 -23.96 70.53 -18.45
CA HIS A 398 -24.91 71.59 -18.14
C HIS A 398 -24.26 72.94 -18.45
N GLN A 399 -25.01 73.78 -19.15
CA GLN A 399 -24.70 75.19 -19.38
C GLN A 399 -25.51 76.05 -18.41
#